data_AF-A0A6A9QP73-F1
#
_entry.id   AF-A0A6A9QP73-F1
#
_cell.length_a   1.000
_cell.length_b   1.000
_cell.length_c   1.000
_cell.angle_alpha   90.00
_cell.angle_beta   90.00
_cell.angle_gamma   90.00
#
_symmetry.space_group_name_H-M   'P 1'
#
loop_
_entity.id
_entity.type
_entity.pdbx_description
1 polymer ?
#
loop_
_entity_poly.entity_id
_entity_poly.type
_entity_poly.pdbx_seq_one_letter_code
_entity_poly.pdbx_strand_id
1 'polypeptide(L)'
;MSYGGRHNQDIPVLNLDINRLSAMQIVENVMDPRYQIQKQIKSETSYRKVHELLATVLDSSLQLLGQPSTLMDFMNLSLAKARVIVEYQSNRDLISDNLKNLLVSLIDQLITSVQQYSQNKLVKEKIRENIEKVRIAIDSIAVLAKSR
;
A
#
# COMPACT_ATOMS: atom_id res chain seq x y z
N MET A 1 5.50 -36.40 29.84
CA MET A 1 4.28 -35.71 29.39
C MET A 1 4.72 -34.53 28.53
N SER A 2 4.51 -34.62 27.22
CA SER A 2 4.88 -33.59 26.25
C SER A 2 3.72 -32.59 26.14
N TYR A 3 3.88 -31.39 26.69
CA TYR A 3 2.97 -30.29 26.39
C TYR A 3 3.49 -29.61 25.13
N GLY A 4 2.76 -29.84 24.03
CA GLY A 4 3.04 -29.26 22.73
C GLY A 4 3.18 -27.76 22.82
N GLY A 5 4.39 -27.27 22.52
CA GLY A 5 4.61 -25.89 22.16
C GLY A 5 3.74 -25.60 20.95
N ARG A 6 2.66 -24.85 21.16
CA ARG A 6 1.99 -24.17 20.06
C ARG A 6 3.03 -23.25 19.45
N HIS A 7 3.56 -23.64 18.29
CA HIS A 7 4.30 -22.71 17.45
C HIS A 7 3.40 -21.49 17.24
N ASN A 8 3.76 -20.36 17.88
CA ASN A 8 3.51 -19.06 17.29
C ASN A 8 4.24 -19.11 15.95
N GLN A 9 3.55 -19.52 14.90
CA GLN A 9 4.05 -19.29 13.56
C GLN A 9 3.89 -17.79 13.35
N ASP A 10 5.00 -17.07 13.48
CA ASP A 10 5.07 -15.65 13.16
C ASP A 10 4.46 -15.46 11.77
N ILE A 11 3.43 -14.61 11.68
CA ILE A 11 2.77 -14.32 10.40
C ILE A 11 3.84 -13.77 9.45
N PRO A 12 4.08 -14.39 8.28
CA PRO A 12 5.10 -13.93 7.36
C PRO A 12 4.80 -12.48 6.94
N VAL A 13 5.86 -11.68 6.78
CA VAL A 13 5.74 -10.29 6.35
C VAL A 13 5.55 -10.27 4.83
N LEU A 14 4.44 -9.70 4.36
CA LEU A 14 4.23 -9.43 2.95
C LEU A 14 5.07 -8.23 2.51
N ASN A 15 5.90 -8.41 1.49
CA ASN A 15 6.62 -7.34 0.83
C ASN A 15 6.29 -7.33 -0.67
N LEU A 16 5.85 -6.19 -1.18
CA LEU A 16 5.50 -6.01 -2.59
C LEU A 16 6.52 -5.07 -3.23
N ASP A 17 7.22 -5.53 -4.26
CA ASP A 17 8.06 -4.69 -5.11
C ASP A 17 7.29 -4.31 -6.38
N ILE A 18 6.74 -3.09 -6.41
CA ILE A 18 5.87 -2.62 -7.50
C ILE A 18 6.62 -2.46 -8.83
N ASN A 19 7.95 -2.36 -8.78
CA ASN A 19 8.77 -2.23 -9.97
C ASN A 19 8.98 -3.58 -10.65
N ARG A 20 8.92 -4.69 -9.90
CA ARG A 20 9.18 -6.06 -10.40
C ARG A 20 7.93 -6.89 -10.61
N LEU A 21 6.93 -6.74 -9.74
CA LEU A 21 5.72 -7.55 -9.79
C LEU A 21 4.75 -7.02 -10.85
N SER A 22 4.04 -7.94 -11.51
CA SER A 22 2.87 -7.60 -12.31
C SER A 22 1.67 -7.25 -11.41
N ALA A 23 0.67 -6.58 -11.98
CA ALA A 23 -0.58 -6.30 -11.28
C ALA A 23 -1.23 -7.57 -10.71
N MET A 24 -1.26 -8.65 -11.49
CA MET A 24 -1.84 -9.92 -11.04
C MET A 24 -1.04 -10.56 -9.90
N GLN A 25 0.29 -10.52 -9.98
CA GLN A 25 1.14 -11.01 -8.89
C GLN A 25 0.92 -10.23 -7.59
N ILE A 26 0.67 -8.93 -7.66
CA ILE A 26 0.31 -8.12 -6.49
C ILE A 26 -1.00 -8.65 -5.87
N VAL A 27 -2.04 -8.87 -6.68
CA VAL A 27 -3.32 -9.42 -6.22
C VAL A 27 -3.11 -10.78 -5.57
N GLU A 28 -2.42 -11.69 -6.25
CA GLU A 28 -2.13 -13.05 -5.75
C GLU A 28 -1.40 -13.01 -4.40
N ASN A 29 -0.40 -12.15 -4.26
CA ASN A 29 0.35 -12.02 -3.01
C ASN A 29 -0.51 -11.41 -1.89
N VAL A 30 -1.36 -10.43 -2.16
CA VAL A 30 -2.25 -9.84 -1.15
C VAL A 30 -3.32 -10.84 -0.70
N MET A 31 -3.86 -11.61 -1.64
CA MET A 31 -4.93 -12.59 -1.40
C MET A 31 -4.40 -13.91 -0.82
N ASP A 32 -3.08 -14.13 -0.77
CA ASP A 32 -2.49 -15.35 -0.22
C ASP A 32 -2.82 -15.49 1.28
N PRO A 33 -3.54 -16.56 1.69
CA PRO A 33 -3.96 -16.77 3.07
C PRO A 33 -2.81 -16.82 4.08
N ARG A 34 -1.58 -17.15 3.64
CA ARG A 34 -0.40 -17.24 4.53
C ARG A 34 -0.09 -15.91 5.21
N TYR A 35 -0.34 -14.78 4.54
CA TYR A 35 -0.10 -13.46 5.12
C TYR A 35 -1.24 -12.99 6.03
N GLN A 36 -2.40 -13.66 6.03
CA GLN A 36 -3.51 -13.37 6.93
C GLN A 36 -3.92 -11.88 6.96
N ILE A 37 -3.87 -11.17 5.82
CA ILE A 37 -4.12 -9.72 5.73
C ILE A 37 -5.45 -9.31 6.39
N GLN A 38 -6.51 -10.09 6.22
CA GLN A 38 -7.80 -9.86 6.89
C GLN A 38 -7.68 -9.81 8.42
N LYS A 39 -6.83 -10.64 9.04
CA LYS A 39 -6.62 -10.64 10.49
C LYS A 39 -5.78 -9.46 10.98
N GLN A 40 -5.01 -8.86 10.09
CA GLN A 40 -4.19 -7.67 10.36
C GLN A 40 -5.02 -6.37 10.43
N ILE A 41 -6.31 -6.40 10.07
CA ILE A 41 -7.24 -5.28 10.13
C ILE A 41 -8.23 -5.53 11.27
N LYS A 42 -8.16 -4.75 12.35
CA LYS A 42 -9.05 -4.93 13.51
C LYS A 42 -10.41 -4.24 13.32
N SER A 43 -10.48 -3.25 12.44
CA SER A 43 -11.69 -2.47 12.17
C SER A 43 -11.77 -2.09 10.70
N GLU A 44 -12.86 -2.50 10.03
CA GLU A 44 -13.12 -2.19 8.62
C GLU A 44 -13.10 -0.67 8.38
N THR A 45 -13.77 0.11 9.25
CA THR A 45 -13.82 1.58 9.14
C THR A 45 -12.46 2.24 9.27
N SER A 46 -11.51 1.59 9.95
CA SER A 46 -10.17 2.12 10.16
C SER A 46 -9.29 1.94 8.92
N TYR A 47 -9.36 0.77 8.29
CA TYR A 47 -8.69 0.56 7.00
C TYR A 47 -9.37 1.36 5.88
N ARG A 48 -10.70 1.49 5.90
CA ARG A 48 -11.44 2.30 4.91
C ARG A 48 -10.92 3.73 4.81
N LYS A 49 -10.61 4.37 5.95
CA LYS A 49 -10.02 5.73 5.97
C LYS A 49 -8.67 5.79 5.28
N VAL A 50 -7.82 4.77 5.48
CA VAL A 50 -6.51 4.66 4.83
C VAL A 50 -6.71 4.45 3.32
N HIS A 51 -7.62 3.54 2.96
CA HIS A 51 -7.95 3.20 1.59
C HIS A 51 -8.49 4.40 0.81
N GLU A 52 -9.52 5.09 1.31
CA GLU A 52 -10.13 6.26 0.67
C GLU A 52 -9.11 7.40 0.47
N LEU A 53 -8.26 7.64 1.48
CA LEU A 53 -7.21 8.64 1.38
C LEU A 53 -6.20 8.27 0.30
N LEU A 54 -5.62 7.07 0.35
CA LEU A 54 -4.63 6.63 -0.64
C LEU A 54 -5.23 6.56 -2.04
N ALA A 55 -6.44 6.03 -2.19
CA ALA A 55 -7.21 6.02 -3.43
C ALA A 55 -7.28 7.42 -4.05
N THR A 56 -7.73 8.40 -3.27
CA THR A 56 -7.87 9.80 -3.72
C THR A 56 -6.53 10.37 -4.18
N VAL A 57 -5.45 10.11 -3.42
CA VAL A 57 -4.10 10.57 -3.79
C VAL A 57 -3.64 9.95 -5.10
N LEU A 58 -3.82 8.65 -5.29
CA LEU A 58 -3.40 7.94 -6.48
C LEU A 58 -4.19 8.40 -7.71
N ASP A 59 -5.52 8.49 -7.58
CA ASP A 59 -6.41 8.91 -8.68
C ASP A 59 -6.11 10.37 -9.09
N SER A 60 -5.85 11.26 -8.13
CA SER A 60 -5.42 12.64 -8.41
C SER A 60 -4.04 12.69 -9.06
N SER A 61 -3.12 11.82 -8.63
CA SER A 61 -1.77 11.74 -9.21
C SER A 61 -1.81 11.31 -10.68
N LEU A 62 -2.71 10.38 -11.05
CA LEU A 62 -2.92 9.98 -12.44
C LEU A 62 -3.33 11.17 -13.34
N GLN A 63 -4.17 12.06 -12.82
CA GLN A 63 -4.59 13.28 -13.53
C GLN A 63 -3.43 14.28 -13.72
N LEU A 64 -2.47 14.28 -12.80
CA LEU A 64 -1.30 15.17 -12.81
C LEU A 64 -0.10 14.63 -13.58
N LEU A 65 -0.15 13.42 -14.17
CA LEU A 65 0.97 12.82 -14.92
C LEU A 65 1.48 13.68 -16.11
N GLY A 66 0.73 14.70 -16.56
CA GLY A 66 1.16 15.68 -17.56
C GLY A 66 1.95 16.88 -17.02
N GLN A 67 2.06 17.02 -15.70
CA GLN A 67 2.62 18.18 -15.01
C GLN A 67 3.64 17.72 -13.95
N PRO A 68 4.89 17.40 -14.34
CA PRO A 68 5.84 16.72 -13.45
C PRO A 68 6.13 17.43 -12.12
N SER A 69 6.28 18.76 -12.13
CA SER A 69 6.50 19.55 -10.91
C SER A 69 5.28 19.51 -9.99
N THR A 70 4.09 19.78 -10.54
CA THR A 70 2.83 19.75 -9.80
C THR A 70 2.55 18.36 -9.22
N LEU A 71 2.78 17.30 -10.00
CA LEU A 71 2.67 15.91 -9.57
C LEU A 71 3.58 15.64 -8.38
N MET A 72 4.84 16.05 -8.47
CA MET A 72 5.83 15.79 -7.43
C MET A 72 5.50 16.52 -6.13
N ASP A 73 5.15 17.79 -6.19
CA ASP A 73 4.73 18.57 -5.02
C ASP A 73 3.46 17.99 -4.38
N PHE A 74 2.48 17.63 -5.21
CA PHE A 74 1.25 17.00 -4.76
C PHE A 74 1.51 15.64 -4.08
N MET A 75 2.27 14.76 -4.71
CA MET A 75 2.55 13.42 -4.19
C MET A 75 3.39 13.50 -2.91
N ASN A 76 4.41 14.36 -2.85
CA ASN A 76 5.21 14.55 -1.65
C ASN A 76 4.35 14.94 -0.44
N LEU A 77 3.48 15.94 -0.59
CA LEU A 77 2.62 16.40 0.50
C LEU A 77 1.54 15.37 0.84
N SER A 78 0.89 14.80 -0.17
CA SER A 78 -0.29 13.95 0.02
C SER A 78 0.08 12.57 0.54
N LEU A 79 1.18 11.98 0.05
CA LEU A 79 1.68 10.71 0.56
C LEU A 79 2.29 10.86 1.96
N ALA A 80 2.90 12.00 2.29
CA ALA A 80 3.32 12.28 3.67
C ALA A 80 2.13 12.30 4.64
N LYS A 81 1.02 12.96 4.25
CA LYS A 81 -0.23 12.92 5.02
C LYS A 81 -0.78 11.49 5.15
N ALA A 82 -0.78 10.72 4.06
CA ALA A 82 -1.24 9.33 4.08
C ALA A 82 -0.40 8.47 5.03
N ARG A 83 0.93 8.63 5.03
CA ARG A 83 1.83 7.96 5.96
C ARG A 83 1.49 8.28 7.41
N VAL A 84 1.26 9.55 7.77
CA VAL A 84 0.83 9.94 9.12
C VAL A 84 -0.47 9.24 9.53
N ILE A 85 -1.44 9.13 8.63
CA ILE A 85 -2.70 8.43 8.92
C ILE A 85 -2.48 6.93 9.12
N VAL A 86 -1.63 6.29 8.32
CA VAL A 86 -1.25 4.88 8.49
C VAL A 86 -0.61 4.65 9.86
N GLU A 87 0.36 5.48 10.25
CA GLU A 87 1.01 5.43 11.58
C GLU A 87 -0.03 5.61 12.69
N TYR A 88 -0.93 6.58 12.55
CA TYR A 88 -1.99 6.84 13.53
C TYR A 88 -2.94 5.65 13.69
N GLN A 89 -3.37 4.99 12.61
CA GLN A 89 -4.22 3.80 12.72
C GLN A 89 -3.47 2.64 13.39
N SER A 90 -2.17 2.47 13.11
CA SER A 90 -1.34 1.44 13.73
C SER A 90 -1.15 1.69 15.23
N ASN A 91 -0.83 2.92 15.63
CA ASN A 91 -0.68 3.31 17.04
C ASN A 91 -1.98 3.18 17.85
N ARG A 92 -3.13 3.17 17.17
CA ARG A 92 -4.44 2.89 17.77
C ARG A 92 -4.79 1.40 17.76
N ASP A 93 -3.86 0.54 17.40
CA ASP A 93 -4.06 -0.90 17.31
C ASP A 93 -5.10 -1.32 16.26
N LEU A 94 -5.45 -0.46 15.31
CA LEU A 94 -6.54 -0.71 14.35
C LEU A 94 -6.05 -1.47 13.10
N ILE A 95 -4.76 -1.35 12.79
CA ILE A 95 -4.04 -2.19 11.82
C ILE A 95 -2.77 -2.72 12.50
N SER A 96 -2.30 -3.90 12.08
CA SER A 96 -1.05 -4.46 12.60
C SER A 96 0.19 -3.75 12.04
N ASP A 97 1.32 -3.90 12.73
CA ASP A 97 2.62 -3.39 12.27
C ASP A 97 3.03 -3.95 10.90
N ASN A 98 2.70 -5.22 10.61
CA ASN A 98 3.01 -5.82 9.31
C ASN A 98 2.26 -5.09 8.18
N LEU A 99 0.97 -4.82 8.37
CA LEU A 99 0.16 -4.09 7.39
C LEU A 99 0.61 -2.63 7.28
N LYS A 100 0.92 -1.98 8.41
CA LYS A 100 1.53 -0.65 8.42
C LYS A 100 2.81 -0.62 7.58
N ASN A 101 3.73 -1.54 7.82
CA ASN A 101 5.02 -1.60 7.12
C ASN A 101 4.84 -1.82 5.61
N LEU A 102 3.88 -2.68 5.22
CA LEU A 102 3.52 -2.87 3.81
C LEU A 102 3.04 -1.55 3.17
N LEU A 103 2.10 -0.86 3.80
CA LEU A 103 1.54 0.40 3.28
C LEU A 103 2.60 1.51 3.20
N VAL A 104 3.45 1.63 4.22
CA VAL A 104 4.57 2.59 4.22
C VAL A 104 5.57 2.24 3.11
N SER A 105 5.89 0.96 2.91
CA SER A 105 6.77 0.53 1.82
C SER A 105 6.21 0.90 0.44
N LEU A 106 4.90 0.70 0.21
CA LEU A 106 4.25 1.11 -1.05
C LEU A 106 4.32 2.62 -1.26
N ILE A 107 4.10 3.41 -0.21
CA ILE A 107 4.23 4.88 -0.24
C ILE A 107 5.67 5.28 -0.60
N ASP A 108 6.66 4.71 0.08
CA ASP A 108 8.07 5.08 -0.10
C ASP A 108 8.57 4.67 -1.51
N GLN A 109 8.10 3.54 -2.04
CA GLN A 109 8.35 3.12 -3.44
C GLN A 109 7.76 4.10 -4.46
N LEU A 110 6.56 4.64 -4.22
CA LEU A 110 5.96 5.65 -5.10
C LEU A 110 6.73 6.97 -5.09
N ILE A 111 7.09 7.47 -3.91
CA ILE A 111 7.89 8.70 -3.78
C ILE A 111 9.21 8.54 -4.53
N THR A 112 9.90 7.42 -4.30
CA THR A 112 11.16 7.09 -4.97
C THR A 112 10.97 7.02 -6.49
N SER A 113 9.90 6.37 -6.95
CA SER A 113 9.56 6.28 -8.36
C SER A 113 9.40 7.67 -8.96
N VAL A 114 8.57 8.55 -8.39
CA VAL A 114 8.33 9.90 -8.95
C VAL A 114 9.60 10.74 -8.97
N GLN A 115 10.41 10.67 -7.91
CA GLN A 115 11.69 11.39 -7.81
C GLN A 115 12.65 11.01 -8.94
N GLN A 116 12.79 9.70 -9.20
CA GLN A 116 13.71 9.17 -10.22
C GLN A 116 13.29 9.55 -11.65
N TYR A 117 12.02 9.91 -11.84
CA TYR A 117 11.35 9.80 -13.13
C TYR A 117 10.78 11.13 -13.65
N SER A 118 11.05 12.23 -12.98
CA SER A 118 10.46 13.55 -13.26
C SER A 118 10.81 14.20 -14.62
N GLN A 119 11.69 13.62 -15.45
CA GLN A 119 12.23 14.30 -16.66
C GLN A 119 12.09 13.53 -18.00
N ASN A 120 11.48 12.34 -18.06
CA ASN A 120 11.45 11.54 -19.31
C ASN A 120 10.06 10.97 -19.65
N LYS A 121 9.68 10.95 -20.94
CA LYS A 121 8.37 10.49 -21.43
C LYS A 121 8.17 8.98 -21.35
N LEU A 122 9.20 8.18 -21.64
CA LEU A 122 9.18 6.71 -21.46
C LEU A 122 8.93 6.32 -19.99
N VAL A 123 9.31 7.25 -19.14
CA VAL A 123 9.31 7.13 -17.70
C VAL A 123 7.96 7.55 -17.08
N LYS A 124 7.17 8.42 -17.75
CA LYS A 124 5.78 8.73 -17.37
C LYS A 124 4.89 7.48 -17.35
N GLU A 125 5.06 6.60 -18.33
CA GLU A 125 4.31 5.33 -18.38
C GLU A 125 4.65 4.45 -17.18
N LYS A 126 5.92 4.45 -16.76
CA LYS A 126 6.37 3.70 -15.58
C LYS A 126 5.78 4.26 -14.29
N ILE A 127 5.73 5.59 -14.14
CA ILE A 127 5.06 6.21 -12.98
C ILE A 127 3.58 5.82 -12.98
N ARG A 128 2.88 5.89 -14.12
CA ARG A 128 1.48 5.46 -14.24
C ARG A 128 1.31 4.01 -13.77
N GLU A 129 2.08 3.10 -14.35
CA GLU A 129 2.03 1.67 -14.04
C GLU A 129 2.24 1.43 -12.53
N ASN A 130 3.21 2.12 -11.92
CA ASN A 130 3.48 2.00 -10.49
C ASN A 130 2.33 2.54 -9.63
N ILE A 131 1.71 3.67 -10.00
CA ILE A 131 0.53 4.20 -9.31
C ILE A 131 -0.63 3.21 -9.39
N GLU A 132 -0.90 2.65 -10.57
CA GLU A 132 -1.97 1.68 -10.77
C GLU A 132 -1.73 0.37 -9.99
N LYS A 133 -0.49 -0.11 -9.94
CA LYS A 133 -0.11 -1.27 -9.13
C LYS A 133 -0.36 -1.06 -7.64
N VAL A 134 -0.02 0.11 -7.10
CA VAL A 134 -0.32 0.44 -5.70
C VAL A 134 -1.83 0.56 -5.50
N ARG A 135 -2.58 1.14 -6.45
CA ARG A 135 -4.04 1.21 -6.40
C ARG A 135 -4.65 -0.19 -6.27
N ILE A 136 -4.20 -1.12 -7.10
CA ILE A 136 -4.62 -2.53 -7.08
C ILE A 136 -4.25 -3.19 -5.75
N ALA A 137 -3.06 -2.93 -5.20
CA ALA A 137 -2.67 -3.45 -3.90
C ALA A 137 -3.64 -2.98 -2.78
N ILE A 138 -3.91 -1.68 -2.70
CA ILE A 138 -4.76 -1.13 -1.63
C ILE A 138 -6.23 -1.54 -1.80
N ASP A 139 -6.71 -1.69 -3.03
CA ASP A 139 -8.06 -2.19 -3.33
C ASP A 139 -8.20 -3.66 -2.96
N SER A 140 -7.19 -4.48 -3.26
CA SER A 140 -7.15 -5.89 -2.88
C SER A 140 -7.22 -6.07 -1.36
N ILE A 141 -6.48 -5.24 -0.61
CA ILE A 141 -6.56 -5.22 0.86
C ILE A 141 -7.96 -4.75 1.32
N ALA A 142 -8.57 -3.77 0.64
CA ALA A 142 -9.91 -3.27 0.98
C ALA A 142 -11.01 -4.34 0.80
N VAL A 143 -10.89 -5.16 -0.24
CA VAL A 143 -11.77 -6.32 -0.45
C VAL A 143 -11.69 -7.26 0.75
N LEU A 144 -10.47 -7.62 1.19
CA LEU A 144 -10.27 -8.47 2.36
C LEU A 144 -10.76 -7.82 3.67
N ALA A 145 -10.69 -6.49 3.77
CA ALA A 145 -11.21 -5.76 4.92
C ALA A 145 -12.74 -5.86 5.04
N LYS A 146 -13.46 -5.88 3.91
CA LYS A 146 -14.93 -5.94 3.83
C LYS A 146 -15.50 -7.33 4.10
N SER A 147 -14.70 -8.38 3.96
CA SER A 147 -15.14 -9.78 4.18
C SER A 147 -15.22 -10.19 5.66
N ARG A 148 -15.21 -9.23 6.60
CA ARG A 148 -15.25 -9.47 8.06
C ARG A 148 -16.64 -9.26 8.64
#